data_AF-A0ABD5S021-F1
#
_entry.id   AF-A0ABD5S021-F1
#
_cell.length_a   1.000
_cell.length_b   1.000
_cell.length_c   1.000
_cell.angle_alpha   90.00
_cell.angle_beta   90.00
_cell.angle_gamma   90.00
#
_symmetry.space_group_name_H-M   'P 1'
#
loop_
_entity.id
_entity.type
_entity.pdbx_description
1 polymer ?
#
loop_
_entity_poly.entity_id
_entity_poly.type
_entity_poly.pdbx_seq_one_letter_code
_entity_poly.pdbx_strand_id
1 'polypeptide(L)' 'RGVDVRTELAIGVGPFDALVDEVPDHEALVMGEQAPSLRSFLFGEETERAAAATVGPVLVVRREREDGS' A
#
# COMPACT_ATOMS: atom_id res chain seq x y z
N ARG A 1 18.49 -18.17 -8.85
CA ARG A 1 17.80 -18.23 -7.53
C ARG A 1 16.51 -17.43 -7.67
N GLY A 2 15.39 -17.91 -7.13
CA GLY A 2 14.10 -17.23 -7.15
C GLY A 2 13.89 -16.31 -5.95
N VAL A 3 12.72 -15.68 -5.89
CA VAL A 3 12.22 -14.92 -4.74
C VAL A 3 11.25 -15.81 -3.96
N ASP A 4 11.31 -15.78 -2.63
CA ASP A 4 10.30 -16.42 -1.79
C ASP A 4 9.04 -15.55 -1.76
N VAL A 5 7.90 -16.12 -2.11
CA VAL A 5 6.64 -15.38 -2.30
C VAL A 5 5.52 -16.12 -1.60
N ARG A 6 4.74 -15.38 -0.81
CA ARG A 6 3.47 -15.82 -0.25
C ARG A 6 2.35 -14.93 -0.75
N THR A 7 1.15 -15.50 -0.87
CA THR A 7 -0.05 -14.77 -1.30
C THR A 7 -1.15 -15.12 -0.33
N GLU A 8 -1.71 -14.08 0.29
CA GLU A 8 -2.72 -14.19 1.33
C GLU A 8 -3.86 -13.23 1.00
N LEU A 9 -5.10 -13.63 1.35
CA LEU A 9 -6.29 -12.81 1.18
C LEU A 9 -6.74 -12.33 2.57
N ALA A 10 -6.67 -11.03 2.79
CA ALA A 10 -7.24 -10.39 3.96
C ALA A 10 -8.72 -10.04 3.71
N ILE A 11 -9.59 -10.34 4.67
CA ILE A 11 -11.02 -10.02 4.63
C ILE A 11 -11.36 -9.24 5.89
N GLY A 12 -11.94 -8.04 5.73
CA GLY A 12 -12.31 -7.16 6.83
C GLY A 12 -13.50 -6.28 6.50
N VAL A 13 -13.79 -5.32 7.41
CA VAL A 13 -14.90 -4.37 7.28
C VAL A 13 -14.74 -3.48 6.04
N GLY A 14 -13.49 -3.14 5.71
CA GLY A 14 -13.10 -2.45 4.48
C GLY A 14 -11.81 -3.02 3.91
N PRO A 15 -11.57 -2.88 2.59
CA PRO A 15 -10.38 -3.42 1.94
C PRO A 15 -9.09 -2.80 2.49
N PHE A 16 -9.11 -1.52 2.88
CA PHE A 16 -7.94 -0.86 3.45
C PHE A 16 -7.70 -1.29 4.90
N ASP A 17 -8.74 -1.32 5.73
CA ASP A 17 -8.63 -1.77 7.13
C ASP A 17 -8.10 -3.21 7.21
N ALA A 18 -8.58 -4.10 6.32
CA ALA A 18 -8.09 -5.47 6.21
C ALA A 18 -6.59 -5.55 5.87
N LEU A 19 -6.06 -4.59 5.10
CA LEU A 19 -4.62 -4.53 4.81
C LEU A 19 -3.83 -3.99 6.01
N VAL A 20 -4.35 -2.94 6.66
CA VAL A 20 -3.73 -2.30 7.83
C VAL A 20 -3.55 -3.29 8.98
N ASP A 21 -4.52 -4.17 9.22
CA ASP A 21 -4.47 -5.16 10.31
C ASP A 21 -3.36 -6.23 10.11
N GLU A 22 -2.94 -6.52 8.87
CA GLU A 22 -1.90 -7.51 8.54
C GLU A 22 -0.47 -6.92 8.51
N VAL A 23 -0.36 -5.60 8.42
CA VAL A 23 0.91 -4.88 8.27
C VAL A 23 1.88 -4.92 9.48
N PRO A 24 1.46 -5.06 10.75
CA PRO A 24 2.36 -4.94 11.90
C PRO A 24 3.57 -5.89 11.89
N ASP A 25 3.46 -7.05 11.27
CA ASP A 25 4.54 -8.05 11.20
C ASP A 25 5.51 -7.83 10.01
N HIS A 26 5.36 -6.73 9.26
CA HIS A 26 6.11 -6.45 8.05
C HIS A 26 7.02 -5.22 8.19
N GLU A 27 8.21 -5.29 7.61
CA GLU A 27 9.22 -4.23 7.67
C GLU A 27 8.93 -3.06 6.72
N ALA A 28 8.06 -3.24 5.73
CA ALA A 28 7.66 -2.20 4.77
C ALA A 28 6.32 -2.54 4.11
N LEU A 29 5.57 -1.51 3.73
CA LEU A 29 4.34 -1.63 2.93
C LEU A 29 4.59 -1.08 1.52
N VAL A 30 4.29 -1.87 0.49
CA VAL A 30 4.39 -1.46 -0.92
C VAL A 30 3.01 -1.48 -1.58
N MET A 31 2.57 -0.35 -2.12
CA MET A 31 1.27 -0.22 -2.79
C MET A 31 1.39 0.40 -4.18
N GLY A 32 0.58 -0.06 -5.12
CA GLY A 32 0.51 0.49 -6.48
C GLY A 32 -0.45 1.68 -6.59
N GLU A 33 -0.07 2.69 -7.37
CA GLU A 33 -0.92 3.84 -7.71
C GLU A 33 -1.64 3.58 -9.06
N GLN A 34 -2.96 3.35 -9.02
CA GLN A 34 -3.78 3.07 -10.24
C GLN A 34 -4.13 4.33 -11.06
N ALA A 35 -4.25 5.48 -10.42
CA ALA A 35 -4.51 6.79 -11.03
C ALA A 35 -3.81 7.86 -10.16
N PRO A 36 -3.63 9.12 -10.59
CA PRO A 36 -2.94 10.15 -9.79
C PRO A 36 -3.72 10.57 -8.52
N SER A 37 -4.65 9.73 -8.05
CA SER A 37 -5.55 9.92 -6.93
C SER A 37 -5.00 9.35 -5.62
N LEU A 38 -4.11 8.36 -5.64
CA LEU A 38 -3.59 7.81 -4.39
C LEU A 38 -2.83 8.91 -3.66
N ARG A 39 -1.93 9.65 -4.33
CA ARG A 39 -1.24 10.81 -3.72
C ARG A 39 -2.14 11.91 -3.17
N SER A 40 -3.24 12.24 -3.86
CA SER A 40 -4.21 13.21 -3.31
C SER A 40 -4.94 12.66 -2.08
N PHE A 41 -5.01 11.34 -1.97
CA PHE A 41 -5.58 10.61 -0.84
C PHE A 41 -4.54 10.29 0.25
N LEU A 42 -3.24 10.31 -0.10
CA LEU A 42 -2.10 10.16 0.82
C LEU A 42 -1.89 11.37 1.75
N PHE A 43 -2.69 12.42 1.57
CA PHE A 43 -2.81 13.54 2.51
C PHE A 43 -4.10 13.43 3.36
N GLY A 44 -4.73 12.26 3.43
CA GLY A 44 -5.96 11.98 4.19
C GLY A 44 -5.81 10.88 5.25
N GLU A 45 -6.86 10.68 6.06
CA GLU A 45 -6.87 9.78 7.25
C GLU A 45 -6.30 8.37 7.01
N GLU A 46 -6.52 7.78 5.84
CA GLU A 46 -6.08 6.40 5.58
C GLU A 46 -4.56 6.27 5.57
N THR A 47 -3.81 7.27 5.11
CA THR A 47 -2.33 7.20 5.16
C THR A 47 -1.78 7.44 6.55
N GLU A 48 -2.41 8.31 7.33
CA GLU A 48 -2.13 8.41 8.76
C GLU A 48 -2.39 7.08 9.46
N ARG A 49 -3.47 6.38 9.11
CA ARG A 49 -3.82 5.07 9.67
C ARG A 49 -2.83 3.97 9.24
N ALA A 50 -2.44 3.91 7.96
CA ALA A 50 -1.42 2.97 7.51
C ALA A 50 -0.04 3.27 8.11
N ALA A 51 0.39 4.54 8.15
CA ALA A 51 1.64 4.95 8.77
C ALA A 51 1.64 4.70 10.29
N ALA A 52 0.49 4.80 10.96
CA ALA A 52 0.35 4.45 12.37
C ALA A 52 0.33 2.94 12.62
N ALA A 53 -0.15 2.15 11.66
CA ALA A 53 -0.22 0.69 11.77
C ALA A 53 1.07 -0.02 11.35
N THR A 54 1.89 0.62 10.51
CA THR A 54 3.22 0.11 10.17
C THR A 54 4.29 0.74 11.05
N VAL A 55 5.27 -0.08 11.45
CA VAL A 55 6.51 0.41 12.06
C VAL A 55 7.58 0.77 11.01
N GLY A 56 7.30 0.56 9.71
CA GLY A 56 8.25 0.68 8.60
C GLY A 56 7.84 1.70 7.51
N PRO A 57 8.66 1.86 6.45
CA PRO A 57 8.34 2.77 5.35
C PRO A 57 7.13 2.32 4.52
N VAL A 58 6.34 3.29 4.07
CA VAL A 58 5.27 3.10 3.08
C VAL A 58 5.76 3.58 1.71
N LEU A 59 5.85 2.66 0.73
CA LEU A 59 6.26 2.94 -0.64
C LEU A 59 5.07 2.89 -1.58
N VAL A 60 4.87 3.98 -2.33
CA VAL A 60 3.82 4.06 -3.36
C VAL A 60 4.45 4.05 -4.75
N VAL A 61 4.23 2.97 -5.48
CA VAL A 61 4.81 2.71 -6.80
C VAL A 61 3.83 3.13 -7.89
N ARG A 62 4.28 4.00 -8.79
CA ARG A 62 3.52 4.42 -9.98
C ARG A 62 4.12 3.80 -11.24
N ARG A 63 3.26 3.49 -12.21
CA ARG A 63 3.72 3.25 -13.58
C ARG A 63 4.10 4.60 -14.20
N GLU A 64 5.20 4.65 -14.94
CA GLU A 64 5.42 5.76 -15.89
C GLU A 64 4.25 5.75 -16.87
N ARG A 65 3.52 6.87 -16.96
CA ARG A 65 2.57 7.03 -18.05
C ARG A 65 3.40 7.20 -19.32
N GLU A 66 3.07 6.45 -20.35
CA GLU A 66 3.46 6.79 -21.72
C GLU A 66 2.66 8.05 -22.07
N ASP A 67 3.04 9.19 -21.50
CA ASP A 67 2.52 10.48 -21.90
C ASP A 67 3.05 10.69 -23.33
N GLY A 68 2.18 10.45 -24.31
CA GLY A 68 2.50 10.39 -25.73
C GLY A 68 3.40 11.54 -26.18
N SER A 69 4.58 11.18 -26.67
CA SER A 69 5.43 12.06 -27.48
C SER A 69 4.82 12.27 -28.87
#